data_AF-A0A7J5F9J0-F1
#
_entry.id   AF-A0A7J5F9J0-F1
#
_cell.length_a   1.000
_cell.length_b   1.000
_cell.length_c   1.000
_cell.angle_alpha   90.00
_cell.angle_beta   90.00
_cell.angle_gamma   90.00
#
_symmetry.space_group_name_H-M   'P 1'
#
loop_
_entity.id
_entity.type
_entity.pdbx_description
1 polymer ?
#
loop_
_entity_poly.entity_id
_entity_poly.type
_entity_poly.pdbx_seq_one_letter_code
_entity_poly.pdbx_strand_id
1 'polypeptide(L)'
;LDFAIQWLPEAGSEEANRLNKDIARHVKARFCLNEGTHYKYHDELEYASEAEKWLQMAATESDKLITSGRYEIYNTGHPQEDYFNMYRIDDKSDLKEAVLYVDYKTNIREHNMAAAGREAGCGFSKSFVESFLCSDGLPISLSNKYLGDETMRKETANRDPRLKQLILTNDFPTNVTDDLKDSTFVVNEDEFITQHCFTGYRPIKGFNPIYSQALYMKSSFDGIAYRYAETLLINAEAKAELNTITNADLDRTVNQLRDRVGMPHLTVNVGFTDPKWPDWGYSLSPVLQEIRRERCIELAGEGFRFNDLKRWKAGKLLNNVLTYVGKRKPDGNLAIVYPNYTNPDLSYQAGKSRTWEDKMYLYPIPTGELQRNPQLLPQNPGW
;
A
#
# COMPACT_ATOMS: atom_id res chain seq x y z
N LEU A 1 10.90 14.59 -17.49
CA LEU A 1 10.22 15.18 -16.31
C LEU A 1 10.72 16.59 -16.01
N ASP A 2 12.03 16.86 -16.04
CA ASP A 2 12.55 18.23 -15.85
C ASP A 2 11.98 19.25 -16.83
N PHE A 3 11.86 18.87 -18.11
CA PHE A 3 11.15 19.68 -19.11
C PHE A 3 9.72 20.02 -18.66
N ALA A 4 8.96 19.04 -18.17
CA ALA A 4 7.59 19.27 -17.70
C ALA A 4 7.56 20.20 -16.47
N ILE A 5 8.47 20.03 -15.52
CA ILE A 5 8.61 20.90 -14.34
C ILE A 5 8.96 22.34 -14.76
N GLN A 6 9.73 22.52 -15.83
CA GLN A 6 10.06 23.84 -16.34
C GLN A 6 8.87 24.54 -17.00
N TRP A 7 8.07 23.80 -17.77
CA TRP A 7 7.12 24.39 -18.73
C TRP A 7 5.64 24.23 -18.40
N LEU A 8 5.26 23.32 -17.49
CA LEU A 8 3.89 23.26 -16.99
C LEU A 8 3.55 24.50 -16.14
N PRO A 9 2.27 24.87 -16.00
CA PRO A 9 1.85 25.93 -15.08
C PRO A 9 2.12 25.57 -13.62
N GLU A 10 2.26 26.59 -12.76
CA GLU A 10 2.24 26.42 -11.31
C GLU A 10 0.91 25.82 -10.85
N ALA A 11 0.92 25.05 -9.77
CA ALA A 11 -0.30 24.47 -9.20
C ALA A 11 -1.32 25.56 -8.85
N GLY A 12 -2.57 25.37 -9.27
CA GLY A 12 -3.65 26.35 -9.18
C GLY A 12 -3.71 27.35 -10.34
N SER A 13 -2.78 27.31 -11.29
CA SER A 13 -2.78 28.14 -12.51
C SER A 13 -3.05 27.34 -13.78
N GLU A 14 -3.12 26.02 -13.70
CA GLU A 14 -3.55 25.14 -14.77
C GLU A 14 -5.04 25.31 -15.10
N GLU A 15 -5.42 24.99 -16.35
CA GLU A 15 -6.84 24.79 -16.66
C GLU A 15 -7.38 23.57 -15.89
N ALA A 16 -8.69 23.55 -15.64
CA ALA A 16 -9.34 22.42 -14.99
C ALA A 16 -8.97 21.08 -15.65
N ASN A 17 -8.69 20.07 -14.84
CA ASN A 17 -8.30 18.73 -15.28
C ASN A 17 -7.00 18.67 -16.14
N ARG A 18 -6.10 19.66 -16.02
CA ARG A 18 -4.76 19.64 -16.63
C ARG A 18 -3.66 19.35 -15.60
N LEU A 19 -2.47 19.04 -16.12
CA LEU A 19 -1.28 18.80 -15.31
C LEU A 19 -0.59 20.11 -14.93
N ASN A 20 0.02 20.12 -13.75
CA ASN A 20 0.82 21.22 -13.22
C ASN A 20 2.24 20.75 -12.84
N LYS A 21 3.09 21.69 -12.45
CA LYS A 21 4.48 21.40 -12.03
C LYS A 21 4.58 20.44 -10.85
N ASP A 22 3.67 20.53 -9.87
CA ASP A 22 3.72 19.71 -8.67
C ASP A 22 3.45 18.24 -8.97
N ILE A 23 2.53 17.95 -9.89
CA ILE A 23 2.30 16.61 -10.41
C ILE A 23 3.57 16.06 -11.06
N ALA A 24 4.24 16.87 -11.90
CA ALA A 24 5.50 16.46 -12.53
C ALA A 24 6.62 16.23 -11.50
N ARG A 25 6.69 17.03 -10.42
CA ARG A 25 7.63 16.83 -9.30
C ARG A 25 7.33 15.54 -8.56
N HIS A 26 6.07 15.25 -8.25
CA HIS A 26 5.68 14.03 -7.58
C HIS A 26 6.09 12.78 -8.38
N VAL A 27 5.78 12.78 -9.69
CA VAL A 27 6.18 11.67 -10.58
C VAL A 27 7.70 11.55 -10.66
N LYS A 28 8.43 12.67 -10.70
CA LYS A 28 9.91 12.66 -10.66
C LYS A 28 10.43 12.09 -9.36
N ALA A 29 9.87 12.48 -8.21
CA ALA A 29 10.28 11.96 -6.91
C ALA A 29 10.06 10.44 -6.82
N ARG A 30 8.91 9.93 -7.29
CA ARG A 30 8.62 8.49 -7.36
C ARG A 30 9.63 7.76 -8.24
N PHE A 31 9.89 8.28 -9.44
CA PHE A 31 10.86 7.70 -10.37
C PHE A 31 12.25 7.64 -9.75
N CYS A 32 12.72 8.75 -9.17
CA CYS A 32 14.03 8.82 -8.55
C CYS A 32 14.16 7.90 -7.32
N LEU A 33 13.11 7.73 -6.51
CA LEU A 33 13.11 6.74 -5.43
C LEU A 33 13.21 5.31 -5.99
N ASN A 34 12.46 5.01 -7.06
CA ASN A 34 12.50 3.72 -7.71
C ASN A 34 13.92 3.39 -8.19
N GLU A 35 14.51 4.25 -9.03
CA GLU A 35 15.85 4.02 -9.56
C GLU A 35 16.91 4.02 -8.45
N GLY A 36 16.84 4.94 -7.49
CA GLY A 36 17.81 5.03 -6.40
C GLY A 36 17.83 3.78 -5.53
N THR A 37 16.67 3.25 -5.15
CA THR A 37 16.61 1.98 -4.39
C THR A 37 16.92 0.77 -5.25
N HIS A 38 16.46 0.72 -6.51
CA HIS A 38 16.78 -0.37 -7.42
C HIS A 38 18.30 -0.47 -7.63
N TYR A 39 18.98 0.63 -7.91
CA TYR A 39 20.44 0.65 -8.11
C TYR A 39 21.21 0.36 -6.82
N LYS A 40 20.66 0.72 -5.66
CA LYS A 40 21.27 0.42 -4.35
C LYS A 40 21.26 -1.07 -4.02
N TYR A 41 20.20 -1.79 -4.37
CA TYR A 41 20.01 -3.18 -3.96
C TYR A 41 20.33 -4.21 -5.05
N HIS A 42 20.31 -3.81 -6.32
CA HIS A 42 20.65 -4.67 -7.46
C HIS A 42 22.09 -4.47 -7.91
N ASP A 43 23.04 -4.94 -7.09
CA ASP A 43 24.48 -4.85 -7.37
C ASP A 43 24.87 -5.42 -8.75
N GLU A 44 24.12 -6.42 -9.24
CA GLU A 44 24.32 -7.02 -10.57
C GLU A 44 24.16 -6.05 -11.74
N LEU A 45 23.56 -4.88 -11.52
CA LEU A 45 23.41 -3.84 -12.53
C LEU A 45 24.61 -2.90 -12.63
N GLU A 46 25.54 -2.96 -11.67
CA GLU A 46 26.74 -2.11 -11.61
C GLU A 46 26.44 -0.59 -11.56
N TYR A 47 25.25 -0.21 -11.08
CA TYR A 47 24.82 1.20 -10.94
C TYR A 47 24.81 1.74 -9.50
N ALA A 48 25.37 1.00 -8.54
CA ALA A 48 25.36 1.39 -7.13
C ALA A 48 25.93 2.81 -6.88
N SER A 49 26.90 3.26 -7.68
CA SER A 49 27.47 4.61 -7.59
C SER A 49 26.50 5.74 -7.94
N GLU A 50 25.44 5.46 -8.70
CA GLU A 50 24.42 6.45 -9.07
C GLU A 50 23.26 6.48 -8.05
N ALA A 51 23.14 5.50 -7.17
CA ALA A 51 22.01 5.36 -6.25
C ALA A 51 21.81 6.61 -5.37
N GLU A 52 22.89 7.14 -4.80
CA GLU A 52 22.85 8.32 -3.92
C GLU A 52 22.29 9.55 -4.64
N LYS A 53 22.71 9.79 -5.89
CA LYS A 53 22.22 10.91 -6.72
C LYS A 53 20.72 10.82 -6.96
N TRP A 54 20.20 9.63 -7.29
CA TRP A 54 18.76 9.43 -7.49
C TRP A 54 17.98 9.60 -6.18
N LEU A 55 18.48 9.04 -5.07
CA LEU A 55 17.85 9.23 -3.76
C LEU A 55 17.85 10.71 -3.33
N GLN A 56 18.93 11.45 -3.59
CA GLN A 56 19.00 12.89 -3.30
C GLN A 56 17.98 13.67 -4.14
N MET A 57 17.79 13.31 -5.41
CA MET A 57 16.74 13.91 -6.26
C MET A 57 15.34 13.56 -5.74
N ALA A 58 15.10 12.33 -5.30
CA ALA A 58 13.82 11.91 -4.72
C ALA A 58 13.49 12.73 -3.46
N ALA A 59 14.45 12.85 -2.53
CA ALA A 59 14.32 13.66 -1.33
C ALA A 59 14.09 15.14 -1.68
N THR A 60 14.86 15.69 -2.61
CA THR A 60 14.76 17.11 -3.01
C THR A 60 13.41 17.47 -3.64
N GLU A 61 12.91 16.66 -4.57
CA GLU A 61 11.64 16.98 -5.25
C GLU A 61 10.42 16.76 -4.34
N SER A 62 10.44 15.72 -3.51
CA SER A 62 9.40 15.53 -2.50
C SER A 62 9.43 16.63 -1.42
N ASP A 63 10.62 17.13 -1.05
CA ASP A 63 10.77 18.21 -0.08
C ASP A 63 10.18 19.54 -0.57
N LYS A 64 10.31 19.85 -1.87
CA LYS A 64 9.67 21.03 -2.47
C LYS A 64 8.14 20.97 -2.36
N LEU A 65 7.56 19.78 -2.51
CA LEU A 65 6.11 19.59 -2.33
C LEU A 65 5.71 19.73 -0.86
N ILE A 66 6.48 19.16 0.05
CA ILE A 66 6.23 19.27 1.50
C ILE A 66 6.32 20.72 1.98
N THR A 67 7.38 21.42 1.61
CA THR A 67 7.63 22.81 2.03
C THR A 67 6.72 23.84 1.36
N SER A 68 6.04 23.46 0.26
CA SER A 68 5.09 24.35 -0.40
C SER A 68 3.88 24.71 0.45
N GLY A 69 3.51 23.87 1.42
CA GLY A 69 2.31 24.04 2.25
C GLY A 69 0.97 23.90 1.49
N ARG A 70 0.99 23.45 0.22
CA ARG A 70 -0.22 23.33 -0.61
C ARG A 70 -1.05 22.08 -0.34
N TYR A 71 -0.42 21.03 0.17
CA TYR A 71 -1.03 19.73 0.37
C TYR A 71 -1.10 19.38 1.85
N GLU A 72 -2.10 18.62 2.25
CA GLU A 72 -2.26 18.14 3.63
C GLU A 72 -2.86 16.73 3.63
N ILE A 73 -2.60 15.97 4.70
CA ILE A 73 -3.24 14.66 4.89
C ILE A 73 -4.70 14.90 5.27
N TYR A 74 -5.61 14.15 4.64
CA TYR A 74 -7.03 14.20 4.98
C TYR A 74 -7.22 13.73 6.43
N ASN A 75 -7.68 14.64 7.28
CA ASN A 75 -7.90 14.39 8.69
C ASN A 75 -9.04 15.29 9.18
N THR A 76 -10.14 14.67 9.60
CA THR A 76 -11.31 15.37 10.12
C THR A 76 -11.48 15.17 11.63
N GLY A 77 -10.47 14.59 12.29
CA GLY A 77 -10.51 14.23 13.71
C GLY A 77 -11.18 12.88 13.98
N HIS A 78 -11.40 12.05 12.95
CA HIS A 78 -12.09 10.78 13.04
C HIS A 78 -11.16 9.61 12.67
N PRO A 79 -10.20 9.25 13.55
CA PRO A 79 -9.11 8.32 13.21
C PRO A 79 -9.54 6.89 12.85
N GLN A 80 -10.75 6.49 13.24
CA GLN A 80 -11.34 5.19 12.90
C GLN A 80 -11.97 5.15 11.51
N GLU A 81 -12.11 6.29 10.84
CA GLU A 81 -12.89 6.41 9.61
C GLU A 81 -12.22 7.26 8.52
N ASP A 82 -11.34 8.20 8.88
CA ASP A 82 -10.76 9.19 7.96
C ASP A 82 -10.04 8.55 6.78
N TYR A 83 -9.25 7.50 7.03
CA TYR A 83 -8.51 6.81 5.97
C TYR A 83 -9.44 6.12 4.97
N PHE A 84 -10.54 5.53 5.44
CA PHE A 84 -11.54 4.91 4.58
C PHE A 84 -12.42 5.96 3.85
N ASN A 85 -12.85 6.99 4.55
CA ASN A 85 -13.78 8.01 4.05
C ASN A 85 -13.17 8.85 2.93
N MET A 86 -11.87 9.17 2.99
CA MET A 86 -11.17 9.95 1.95
C MET A 86 -11.42 9.39 0.54
N TYR A 87 -11.43 8.07 0.37
CA TYR A 87 -11.60 7.46 -0.95
C TYR A 87 -13.01 7.65 -1.53
N ARG A 88 -14.02 7.87 -0.69
CA ARG A 88 -15.44 7.95 -1.09
C ARG A 88 -15.97 9.38 -1.21
N ILE A 89 -15.10 10.37 -1.13
CA ILE A 89 -15.47 11.77 -1.41
C ILE A 89 -15.91 11.86 -2.88
N ASP A 90 -17.11 12.39 -3.15
CA ASP A 90 -17.63 12.47 -4.53
C ASP A 90 -16.78 13.41 -5.40
N ASP A 91 -16.55 14.64 -4.95
CA ASP A 91 -15.74 15.65 -5.63
C ASP A 91 -14.44 15.90 -4.85
N LYS A 92 -13.31 15.56 -5.48
CA LYS A 92 -11.97 15.69 -4.88
C LYS A 92 -11.22 16.93 -5.37
N SER A 93 -11.86 17.88 -6.04
CA SER A 93 -11.18 19.10 -6.53
C SER A 93 -10.51 19.89 -5.40
N ASP A 94 -11.13 19.90 -4.21
CA ASP A 94 -10.64 20.60 -3.03
C ASP A 94 -9.91 19.68 -2.04
N LEU A 95 -9.76 18.39 -2.36
CA LEU A 95 -9.05 17.44 -1.51
C LEU A 95 -7.54 17.71 -1.58
N LYS A 96 -7.01 18.40 -0.58
CA LYS A 96 -5.57 18.71 -0.49
C LYS A 96 -4.66 17.50 -0.35
N GLU A 97 -5.17 16.29 -0.06
CA GLU A 97 -4.33 15.08 -0.13
C GLU A 97 -4.16 14.61 -1.59
N ALA A 98 -5.03 14.99 -2.52
CA ALA A 98 -4.90 14.64 -3.93
C ALA A 98 -3.91 15.58 -4.64
N VAL A 99 -2.72 15.06 -4.96
CA VAL A 99 -1.78 15.74 -5.86
C VAL A 99 -2.31 15.71 -7.29
N LEU A 100 -2.96 14.61 -7.67
CA LEU A 100 -3.75 14.46 -8.89
C LEU A 100 -4.94 13.56 -8.59
N TYR A 101 -6.15 14.12 -8.67
CA TYR A 101 -7.39 13.35 -8.67
C TYR A 101 -7.82 12.99 -10.10
N VAL A 102 -8.76 12.08 -10.22
CA VAL A 102 -9.37 11.68 -11.49
C VAL A 102 -10.87 11.93 -11.39
N ASP A 103 -11.33 12.91 -12.16
CA ASP A 103 -12.75 13.29 -12.25
C ASP A 103 -13.59 12.16 -12.86
N TYR A 104 -14.62 11.75 -12.14
CA TYR A 104 -15.66 10.83 -12.62
C TYR A 104 -17.04 11.50 -12.56
N LYS A 105 -17.88 11.20 -13.55
CA LYS A 105 -19.19 11.82 -13.67
C LYS A 105 -20.20 10.86 -14.24
N THR A 106 -21.35 10.75 -13.58
CA THR A 106 -22.47 9.90 -13.99
C THR A 106 -22.82 10.12 -15.46
N ASN A 107 -23.04 9.04 -16.19
CA ASN A 107 -23.31 9.03 -17.64
C ASN A 107 -22.19 9.58 -18.56
N ILE A 108 -21.02 9.96 -18.03
CA ILE A 108 -19.85 10.37 -18.82
C ILE A 108 -18.71 9.37 -18.63
N ARG A 109 -18.31 9.16 -17.38
CA ARG A 109 -17.25 8.24 -16.98
C ARG A 109 -17.54 7.73 -15.59
N GLU A 110 -17.85 6.43 -15.50
CA GLU A 110 -18.15 5.72 -14.26
C GLU A 110 -17.11 4.61 -14.05
N HIS A 111 -16.99 4.09 -12.84
CA HIS A 111 -16.05 3.04 -12.48
C HIS A 111 -16.66 2.04 -11.48
N ASN A 112 -15.92 0.97 -11.16
CA ASN A 112 -16.42 -0.14 -10.36
C ASN A 112 -15.92 -0.16 -8.91
N MET A 113 -15.20 0.89 -8.46
CA MET A 113 -14.52 0.84 -7.15
C MET A 113 -15.50 0.69 -5.99
N ALA A 114 -16.64 1.41 -6.02
CA ALA A 114 -17.69 1.31 -5.01
C ALA A 114 -18.27 -0.10 -4.85
N ALA A 115 -18.32 -0.88 -5.93
CA ALA A 115 -18.84 -2.24 -5.96
C ALA A 115 -17.76 -3.31 -5.72
N ALA A 116 -16.49 -2.97 -5.95
CA ALA A 116 -15.37 -3.91 -5.93
C ALA A 116 -15.24 -4.68 -4.61
N GLY A 117 -15.62 -4.09 -3.48
CA GLY A 117 -15.62 -4.78 -2.19
C GLY A 117 -16.65 -5.92 -2.06
N ARG A 118 -17.71 -5.99 -2.88
CA ARG A 118 -18.70 -7.10 -2.82
C ARG A 118 -18.13 -8.38 -3.42
N GLU A 119 -17.51 -8.25 -4.59
CA GLU A 119 -16.98 -9.34 -5.39
C GLU A 119 -15.49 -9.16 -5.67
N ALA A 120 -14.70 -8.88 -4.61
CA ALA A 120 -13.31 -8.47 -4.75
C ALA A 120 -12.45 -9.43 -5.58
N GLY A 121 -12.79 -10.73 -5.59
CA GLY A 121 -12.02 -11.76 -6.29
C GLY A 121 -10.59 -11.89 -5.77
N CYS A 122 -10.31 -11.26 -4.62
CA CYS A 122 -9.02 -11.16 -3.98
C CYS A 122 -9.22 -10.92 -2.48
N GLY A 123 -8.14 -11.09 -1.73
CA GLY A 123 -8.10 -10.84 -0.29
C GLY A 123 -6.69 -10.49 0.14
N PHE A 124 -6.57 -9.73 1.22
CA PHE A 124 -5.26 -9.53 1.84
C PHE A 124 -4.77 -10.83 2.48
N SER A 125 -3.45 -10.95 2.64
CA SER A 125 -2.83 -12.14 3.21
C SER A 125 -2.66 -12.02 4.72
N LYS A 126 -2.49 -13.16 5.39
CA LYS A 126 -2.15 -13.22 6.82
C LYS A 126 -0.88 -12.43 7.13
N SER A 127 0.15 -12.54 6.27
CA SER A 127 1.38 -11.76 6.39
C SER A 127 1.14 -10.25 6.37
N PHE A 128 0.19 -9.78 5.57
CA PHE A 128 -0.17 -8.35 5.56
C PHE A 128 -0.89 -7.94 6.85
N VAL A 129 -1.88 -8.71 7.31
CA VAL A 129 -2.62 -8.41 8.55
C VAL A 129 -1.72 -8.45 9.79
N GLU A 130 -0.75 -9.36 9.84
CA GLU A 130 0.24 -9.42 10.92
C GLU A 130 1.23 -8.25 10.90
N SER A 131 1.38 -7.54 9.77
CA SER A 131 2.33 -6.42 9.67
C SER A 131 1.87 -5.15 10.41
N PHE A 132 0.56 -5.00 10.69
CA PHE A 132 0.04 -3.85 11.42
C PHE A 132 0.55 -3.83 12.85
N LEU A 133 0.89 -2.65 13.35
CA LEU A 133 1.25 -2.46 14.74
C LEU A 133 0.02 -2.55 15.65
N CYS A 134 0.24 -2.75 16.94
CA CYS A 134 -0.75 -2.52 17.96
C CYS A 134 -0.89 -1.02 18.24
N SER A 135 -1.96 -0.63 18.91
CA SER A 135 -2.30 0.77 19.25
C SER A 135 -1.28 1.46 20.17
N ASP A 136 -0.32 0.72 20.73
CA ASP A 136 0.85 1.24 21.45
C ASP A 136 2.07 1.46 20.55
N GLY A 137 1.96 1.22 19.24
CA GLY A 137 3.05 1.33 18.28
C GLY A 137 4.01 0.13 18.27
N LEU A 138 3.72 -0.93 19.03
CA LEU A 138 4.55 -2.14 19.05
C LEU A 138 4.01 -3.22 18.11
N PRO A 139 4.86 -4.06 17.50
CA PRO A 139 4.40 -5.19 16.70
C PRO A 139 3.70 -6.24 17.59
N ILE A 140 2.87 -7.08 16.97
CA ILE A 140 2.11 -8.13 17.67
C ILE A 140 3.00 -9.16 18.41
N SER A 141 4.27 -9.26 18.01
CA SER A 141 5.29 -10.10 18.65
C SER A 141 5.75 -9.57 20.01
N LEU A 142 5.55 -8.27 20.27
CA LEU A 142 6.06 -7.57 21.46
C LEU A 142 4.96 -6.91 22.30
N SER A 143 3.82 -6.55 21.69
CA SER A 143 2.72 -5.88 22.41
C SER A 143 1.88 -6.86 23.22
N ASN A 144 1.59 -6.48 24.47
CA ASN A 144 0.60 -7.16 25.31
C ASN A 144 -0.86 -6.80 24.94
N LYS A 145 -1.08 -5.88 23.99
CA LYS A 145 -2.41 -5.47 23.55
C LYS A 145 -2.99 -6.37 22.46
N TYR A 146 -2.15 -7.20 21.82
CA TYR A 146 -2.61 -8.15 20.82
C TYR A 146 -3.40 -9.29 21.46
N LEU A 147 -4.65 -9.47 21.05
CA LEU A 147 -5.57 -10.42 21.69
C LEU A 147 -5.58 -11.82 21.05
N GLY A 148 -4.70 -12.08 20.08
CA GLY A 148 -4.69 -13.31 19.29
C GLY A 148 -5.53 -13.22 18.02
N ASP A 149 -5.54 -14.30 17.25
CA ASP A 149 -6.20 -14.38 15.94
C ASP A 149 -7.33 -15.41 15.86
N GLU A 150 -7.90 -15.83 16.99
CA GLU A 150 -8.96 -16.87 16.97
C GLU A 150 -10.26 -16.37 16.36
N THR A 151 -10.48 -15.04 16.35
CA THR A 151 -11.66 -14.39 15.75
C THR A 151 -11.25 -13.10 15.07
N MET A 152 -12.03 -12.65 14.08
CA MET A 152 -11.81 -11.36 13.41
C MET A 152 -11.80 -10.18 14.40
N ARG A 153 -12.69 -10.23 15.42
CA ARG A 153 -12.74 -9.19 16.47
C ARG A 153 -11.45 -9.12 17.28
N LYS A 154 -10.91 -10.27 17.72
CA LYS A 154 -9.66 -10.30 18.49
C LYS A 154 -8.46 -9.87 17.66
N GLU A 155 -8.36 -10.36 16.42
CA GLU A 155 -7.20 -10.08 15.55
C GLU A 155 -7.06 -8.59 15.25
N THR A 156 -8.19 -7.90 15.13
CA THR A 156 -8.27 -6.47 14.79
C THR A 156 -8.44 -5.55 15.99
N ALA A 157 -8.57 -6.09 17.21
CA ALA A 157 -8.70 -5.30 18.43
C ALA A 157 -7.35 -4.70 18.86
N ASN A 158 -7.38 -3.44 19.32
CA ASN A 158 -6.20 -2.70 19.79
C ASN A 158 -5.07 -2.63 18.76
N ARG A 159 -5.40 -2.66 17.46
CA ARG A 159 -4.46 -2.52 16.34
C ARG A 159 -4.48 -1.10 15.78
N ASP A 160 -3.55 -0.82 14.89
CA ASP A 160 -3.60 0.35 14.00
C ASP A 160 -4.98 0.45 13.33
N PRO A 161 -5.70 1.58 13.48
CA PRO A 161 -7.07 1.74 12.96
C PRO A 161 -7.23 1.54 11.46
N ARG A 162 -6.14 1.67 10.67
CA ARG A 162 -6.19 1.40 9.23
C ARG A 162 -6.54 -0.05 8.92
N LEU A 163 -6.24 -0.99 9.82
CA LEU A 163 -6.58 -2.40 9.63
C LEU A 163 -8.09 -2.57 9.42
N LYS A 164 -8.91 -2.02 10.33
CA LYS A 164 -10.38 -2.08 10.23
C LYS A 164 -10.96 -1.23 9.09
N GLN A 165 -10.17 -0.32 8.55
CA GLN A 165 -10.52 0.53 7.40
C GLN A 165 -10.06 -0.06 6.05
N LEU A 166 -9.25 -1.11 6.08
CA LEU A 166 -8.73 -1.82 4.90
C LEU A 166 -9.40 -3.16 4.67
N ILE A 167 -9.74 -3.89 5.74
CA ILE A 167 -10.38 -5.21 5.67
C ILE A 167 -11.79 -5.20 6.25
N LEU A 168 -12.66 -6.04 5.68
CA LEU A 168 -13.98 -6.28 6.25
C LEU A 168 -13.85 -6.89 7.64
N THR A 169 -14.52 -6.28 8.61
CA THR A 169 -14.64 -6.79 9.98
C THR A 169 -16.11 -6.89 10.37
N ASN A 170 -16.39 -7.44 11.55
CA ASN A 170 -17.75 -7.51 12.08
C ASN A 170 -18.38 -6.14 12.34
N ASP A 171 -17.58 -5.07 12.40
CA ASP A 171 -18.03 -3.71 12.68
C ASP A 171 -18.40 -2.94 11.40
N PHE A 172 -18.11 -3.51 10.22
CA PHE A 172 -18.34 -2.86 8.94
C PHE A 172 -19.55 -3.48 8.22
N PRO A 173 -20.53 -2.67 7.77
CA PRO A 173 -21.72 -3.19 7.11
C PRO A 173 -21.39 -3.73 5.71
N THR A 174 -21.89 -4.92 5.38
CA THR A 174 -21.78 -5.50 4.03
C THR A 174 -22.81 -4.93 3.06
N ASN A 175 -23.94 -4.46 3.60
CA ASN A 175 -25.00 -3.79 2.86
C ASN A 175 -25.71 -2.79 3.78
N VAL A 176 -26.11 -1.65 3.22
CA VAL A 176 -26.95 -0.64 3.88
C VAL A 176 -28.08 -0.30 2.90
N THR A 177 -29.31 -0.21 3.39
CA THR A 177 -30.46 0.23 2.57
C THR A 177 -30.33 1.70 2.19
N ASP A 178 -30.93 2.11 1.07
CA ASP A 178 -30.80 3.49 0.59
C ASP A 178 -31.43 4.53 1.53
N ASP A 179 -32.38 4.12 2.37
CA ASP A 179 -32.96 4.95 3.42
C ASP A 179 -32.17 4.95 4.74
N LEU A 180 -31.03 4.25 4.76
CA LEU A 180 -30.09 4.11 5.87
C LEU A 180 -30.68 3.50 7.15
N LYS A 181 -31.86 2.85 7.07
CA LYS A 181 -32.50 2.28 8.26
C LYS A 181 -32.01 0.88 8.60
N ASP A 182 -31.61 0.10 7.60
CA ASP A 182 -31.20 -1.29 7.78
C ASP A 182 -29.78 -1.53 7.29
N SER A 183 -29.01 -2.30 8.05
CA SER A 183 -27.64 -2.69 7.72
C SER A 183 -27.40 -4.16 8.01
N THR A 184 -26.68 -4.84 7.12
CA THR A 184 -26.26 -6.23 7.31
C THR A 184 -24.78 -6.29 7.67
N PHE A 185 -24.41 -7.20 8.57
CA PHE A 185 -23.04 -7.38 9.04
C PHE A 185 -22.65 -8.86 8.96
N VAL A 186 -21.35 -9.13 8.87
CA VAL A 186 -20.84 -10.50 9.04
C VAL A 186 -20.82 -10.83 10.52
N VAL A 187 -21.53 -11.89 10.90
CA VAL A 187 -21.69 -12.28 12.31
C VAL A 187 -20.82 -13.49 12.63
N ASN A 188 -20.75 -14.46 11.72
CA ASN A 188 -20.04 -15.72 11.95
C ASN A 188 -18.65 -15.73 11.32
N GLU A 189 -17.70 -16.41 11.96
CA GLU A 189 -16.28 -16.42 11.53
C GLU A 189 -16.05 -17.08 10.17
N ASP A 190 -16.89 -18.04 9.79
CA ASP A 190 -16.81 -18.74 8.49
C ASP A 190 -17.35 -17.89 7.33
N GLU A 191 -18.24 -16.93 7.60
CA GLU A 191 -18.85 -16.06 6.57
C GLU A 191 -17.85 -15.05 5.98
N PHE A 192 -16.71 -14.81 6.65
CA PHE A 192 -15.64 -13.99 6.09
C PHE A 192 -14.98 -14.67 4.88
N ILE A 193 -14.92 -16.01 4.87
CA ILE A 193 -14.26 -16.79 3.81
C ILE A 193 -15.32 -17.13 2.76
N THR A 194 -15.18 -16.55 1.58
CA THR A 194 -16.15 -16.72 0.49
C THR A 194 -15.45 -16.99 -0.84
N GLN A 195 -16.20 -17.36 -1.86
CA GLN A 195 -15.69 -17.46 -3.23
C GLN A 195 -15.11 -16.14 -3.77
N HIS A 196 -15.46 -15.00 -3.16
CA HIS A 196 -14.96 -13.67 -3.54
C HIS A 196 -13.77 -13.22 -2.68
N CYS A 197 -13.44 -13.96 -1.61
CA CYS A 197 -12.28 -13.70 -0.74
C CYS A 197 -11.89 -14.96 0.03
N PHE A 198 -11.02 -15.78 -0.56
CA PHE A 198 -10.55 -17.04 0.04
C PHE A 198 -9.70 -16.86 1.30
N THR A 199 -9.10 -15.68 1.52
CA THR A 199 -8.31 -15.42 2.74
C THR A 199 -9.17 -14.99 3.93
N GLY A 200 -10.44 -14.64 3.72
CA GLY A 200 -11.27 -14.03 4.75
C GLY A 200 -10.94 -12.56 5.09
N TYR A 201 -9.87 -11.99 4.53
CA TYR A 201 -9.49 -10.59 4.71
C TYR A 201 -9.91 -9.76 3.50
N ARG A 202 -11.23 -9.59 3.33
CA ARG A 202 -11.81 -8.94 2.15
C ARG A 202 -11.46 -7.45 2.14
N PRO A 203 -10.88 -6.89 1.06
CA PRO A 203 -10.59 -5.47 0.99
C PRO A 203 -11.89 -4.65 1.00
N ILE A 204 -11.87 -3.54 1.74
CA ILE A 204 -12.97 -2.56 1.75
C ILE A 204 -12.54 -1.16 1.30
N LYS A 205 -11.26 -0.93 0.95
CA LYS A 205 -10.83 0.38 0.45
C LYS A 205 -11.64 0.80 -0.78
N GLY A 206 -12.29 1.95 -0.71
CA GLY A 206 -13.16 2.49 -1.77
C GLY A 206 -14.50 1.78 -1.94
N PHE A 207 -14.80 0.75 -1.13
CA PHE A 207 -16.09 0.05 -1.15
C PHE A 207 -17.20 0.93 -0.55
N ASN A 208 -18.38 0.91 -1.16
CA ASN A 208 -19.56 1.56 -0.59
C ASN A 208 -20.58 0.52 -0.15
N PRO A 209 -21.02 0.51 1.12
CA PRO A 209 -21.99 -0.49 1.57
C PRO A 209 -23.44 -0.12 1.18
N ILE A 210 -23.73 1.12 0.80
CA ILE A 210 -25.06 1.53 0.34
C ILE A 210 -25.36 0.88 -1.02
N TYR A 211 -26.49 0.17 -1.11
CA TYR A 211 -26.79 -0.66 -2.29
C TYR A 211 -26.80 0.13 -3.61
N SER A 212 -27.53 1.23 -3.69
CA SER A 212 -27.60 2.05 -4.92
C SER A 212 -26.26 2.68 -5.32
N GLN A 213 -25.36 2.89 -4.38
CA GLN A 213 -24.03 3.48 -4.63
C GLN A 213 -22.97 2.43 -4.97
N ALA A 214 -23.28 1.15 -4.78
CA ALA A 214 -22.39 0.02 -5.01
C ALA A 214 -22.79 -0.80 -6.25
N LEU A 215 -23.46 -0.15 -7.21
CA LEU A 215 -23.87 -0.77 -8.46
C LEU A 215 -22.68 -0.96 -9.40
N TYR A 216 -22.68 -2.07 -10.13
CA TYR A 216 -21.60 -2.45 -11.04
C TYR A 216 -21.38 -1.38 -12.12
N MET A 217 -20.14 -0.89 -12.24
CA MET A 217 -19.75 0.17 -13.19
C MET A 217 -20.60 1.44 -13.14
N LYS A 218 -21.13 1.81 -11.96
CA LYS A 218 -22.00 2.98 -11.78
C LYS A 218 -21.48 4.00 -10.77
N SER A 219 -20.31 3.76 -10.18
CA SER A 219 -19.68 4.73 -9.28
C SER A 219 -19.17 5.93 -10.06
N SER A 220 -19.36 7.12 -9.50
CA SER A 220 -18.83 8.37 -10.04
C SER A 220 -18.12 9.23 -9.01
N PHE A 221 -17.78 8.71 -7.82
CA PHE A 221 -16.90 9.45 -6.93
C PHE A 221 -15.49 9.53 -7.51
N ASP A 222 -14.78 10.62 -7.25
CA ASP A 222 -13.48 10.84 -7.87
C ASP A 222 -12.41 9.82 -7.48
N GLY A 223 -11.53 9.49 -8.41
CA GLY A 223 -10.33 8.69 -8.12
C GLY A 223 -9.18 9.55 -7.60
N ILE A 224 -8.14 8.91 -7.06
CA ILE A 224 -6.86 9.56 -6.77
C ILE A 224 -5.76 8.84 -7.52
N ALA A 225 -5.08 9.55 -8.43
CA ALA A 225 -3.96 9.00 -9.19
C ALA A 225 -2.63 9.17 -8.44
N TYR A 226 -2.43 10.35 -7.85
CA TYR A 226 -1.27 10.70 -7.03
C TYR A 226 -1.73 11.36 -5.75
N ARG A 227 -1.27 10.87 -4.60
CA ARG A 227 -1.66 11.41 -3.30
C ARG A 227 -0.46 11.80 -2.46
N TYR A 228 -0.67 12.81 -1.63
CA TYR A 228 0.36 13.46 -0.87
C TYR A 228 1.04 12.54 0.14
N ALA A 229 0.32 11.57 0.73
CA ALA A 229 0.93 10.58 1.59
C ALA A 229 2.07 9.79 0.92
N GLU A 230 1.98 9.49 -0.37
CA GLU A 230 3.09 8.86 -1.08
C GLU A 230 4.28 9.83 -1.20
N THR A 231 4.05 11.12 -1.43
CA THR A 231 5.10 12.15 -1.38
C THR A 231 5.83 12.13 -0.04
N LEU A 232 5.08 12.05 1.06
CA LEU A 232 5.65 11.97 2.41
C LEU A 232 6.51 10.71 2.59
N LEU A 233 6.00 9.56 2.16
CA LEU A 233 6.70 8.29 2.23
C LEU A 233 7.94 8.25 1.32
N ILE A 234 7.89 8.87 0.13
CA ILE A 234 9.06 9.03 -0.74
C ILE A 234 10.15 9.83 -0.05
N ASN A 235 9.80 10.95 0.60
CA ASN A 235 10.76 11.78 1.31
C ASN A 235 11.40 11.03 2.48
N ALA A 236 10.58 10.40 3.32
CA ALA A 236 11.04 9.65 4.48
C ALA A 236 11.97 8.49 4.09
N GLU A 237 11.58 7.70 3.09
CA GLU A 237 12.38 6.57 2.61
C GLU A 237 13.69 7.05 1.99
N ALA A 238 13.65 8.04 1.09
CA ALA A 238 14.87 8.56 0.47
C ALA A 238 15.87 9.09 1.50
N LYS A 239 15.42 9.87 2.48
CA LYS A 239 16.29 10.38 3.56
C LYS A 239 16.81 9.27 4.48
N ALA A 240 16.02 8.26 4.77
CA ALA A 240 16.46 7.11 5.56
C ALA A 240 17.50 6.27 4.79
N GLU A 241 17.31 6.06 3.49
CA GLU A 241 18.27 5.36 2.63
C GLU A 241 19.60 6.12 2.49
N LEU A 242 19.56 7.46 2.56
CA LEU A 242 20.72 8.36 2.59
C LEU A 242 21.35 8.52 3.99
N ASN A 243 20.76 7.91 5.03
CA ASN A 243 21.16 8.11 6.43
C ASN A 243 21.11 9.58 6.91
N THR A 244 20.20 10.39 6.35
CA THR A 244 20.02 11.81 6.69
C THR A 244 18.68 12.11 7.38
N ILE A 245 17.83 11.09 7.59
CA ILE A 245 16.53 11.24 8.24
C ILE A 245 16.67 11.74 9.69
N THR A 246 15.85 12.73 10.06
CA THR A 246 15.77 13.28 11.42
C THR A 246 14.36 13.10 12.02
N ASN A 247 14.20 13.33 13.32
CA ASN A 247 12.85 13.36 13.93
C ASN A 247 11.97 14.46 13.31
N ALA A 248 12.53 15.62 13.00
CA ALA A 248 11.78 16.69 12.31
C ALA A 248 11.30 16.26 10.92
N ASP A 249 12.08 15.42 10.22
CA ASP A 249 11.64 14.82 8.95
C ASP A 249 10.51 13.82 9.14
N LEU A 250 10.56 12.99 10.19
CA LEU A 250 9.48 12.06 10.52
C LEU A 250 8.18 12.80 10.90
N ASP A 251 8.29 13.88 11.68
CA ASP A 251 7.17 14.72 12.13
C ASP A 251 6.40 15.34 10.96
N ARG A 252 7.11 15.79 9.92
CA ARG A 252 6.51 16.35 8.70
C ARG A 252 6.16 15.29 7.63
N THR A 253 6.44 14.01 7.86
CA THR A 253 6.18 12.91 6.89
C THR A 253 5.35 11.78 7.50
N VAL A 254 6.00 10.72 7.98
CA VAL A 254 5.36 9.51 8.51
C VAL A 254 4.42 9.83 9.67
N ASN A 255 4.79 10.75 10.55
CA ASN A 255 3.96 11.08 11.71
C ASN A 255 2.67 11.81 11.32
N GLN A 256 2.62 12.52 10.18
CA GLN A 256 1.35 13.06 9.65
C GLN A 256 0.35 11.95 9.32
N LEU A 257 0.84 10.81 8.81
CA LEU A 257 0.00 9.65 8.48
C LEU A 257 -0.47 8.92 9.74
N ARG A 258 0.41 8.86 10.75
CA ARG A 258 0.13 8.23 12.04
C ARG A 258 -0.83 9.06 12.87
N ASP A 259 -0.71 10.39 12.83
CA ASP A 259 -1.63 11.34 13.48
C ASP A 259 -3.05 11.20 12.97
N ARG A 260 -3.25 11.07 11.65
CA ARG A 260 -4.57 10.82 11.07
C ARG A 260 -5.29 9.64 11.70
N VAL A 261 -4.56 8.62 12.16
CA VAL A 261 -5.13 7.38 12.70
C VAL A 261 -4.78 7.16 14.17
N GLY A 262 -4.31 8.20 14.87
CA GLY A 262 -4.00 8.14 16.30
C GLY A 262 -2.90 7.14 16.69
N MET A 263 -1.98 6.83 15.78
CA MET A 263 -0.86 5.93 16.05
C MET A 263 0.32 6.69 16.68
N PRO A 264 1.04 6.11 17.66
CA PRO A 264 2.17 6.78 18.30
C PRO A 264 3.25 7.18 17.31
N HIS A 265 3.84 8.36 17.44
CA HIS A 265 4.87 8.84 16.51
C HIS A 265 6.07 7.88 16.39
N LEU A 266 6.58 7.76 15.16
CA LEU A 266 7.86 7.13 14.88
C LEU A 266 8.99 8.14 15.18
N THR A 267 10.08 7.65 15.77
CA THR A 267 11.32 8.42 15.94
C THR A 267 12.47 7.67 15.29
N VAL A 268 13.59 8.35 15.02
CA VAL A 268 14.81 7.71 14.49
C VAL A 268 15.33 6.60 15.42
N ASN A 269 15.03 6.69 16.72
CA ASN A 269 15.31 5.69 17.73
C ASN A 269 14.04 4.88 18.02
N VAL A 270 13.75 3.88 17.18
CA VAL A 270 12.52 3.07 17.23
C VAL A 270 12.22 2.45 18.61
N GLY A 271 13.26 2.17 19.40
CA GLY A 271 13.10 1.73 20.79
C GLY A 271 12.71 0.26 20.97
N PHE A 272 12.58 -0.49 19.87
CA PHE A 272 12.39 -1.95 19.89
C PHE A 272 13.08 -2.62 18.69
N THR A 273 13.28 -3.93 18.80
CA THR A 273 13.69 -4.82 17.70
C THR A 273 12.59 -5.86 17.52
N ASP A 274 11.92 -5.86 16.37
CA ASP A 274 10.88 -6.84 16.08
C ASP A 274 11.53 -8.18 15.66
N PRO A 275 11.35 -9.27 16.41
CA PRO A 275 11.88 -10.58 16.01
C PRO A 275 11.23 -11.10 14.72
N LYS A 276 10.12 -10.50 14.26
CA LYS A 276 9.44 -10.81 13.00
C LYS A 276 9.73 -9.82 11.88
N TRP A 277 10.73 -8.92 12.02
CA TRP A 277 11.14 -8.12 10.87
C TRP A 277 11.50 -9.03 9.68
N PRO A 278 11.13 -8.64 8.44
CA PRO A 278 11.42 -9.47 7.28
C PRO A 278 12.92 -9.70 7.12
N ASP A 279 13.30 -10.90 6.70
CA ASP A 279 14.64 -11.17 6.21
C ASP A 279 14.77 -10.61 4.79
N TRP A 280 15.30 -9.40 4.68
CA TRP A 280 15.48 -8.71 3.41
C TRP A 280 16.63 -9.30 2.57
N GLY A 281 17.42 -10.22 3.13
CA GLY A 281 18.69 -10.67 2.53
C GLY A 281 19.84 -9.67 2.75
N TYR A 282 19.59 -8.58 3.47
CA TYR A 282 20.54 -7.54 3.85
C TYR A 282 20.04 -6.79 5.10
N SER A 283 20.93 -6.07 5.76
CA SER A 283 20.60 -5.30 6.96
C SER A 283 19.90 -3.99 6.64
N LEU A 284 18.88 -3.64 7.42
CA LEU A 284 18.23 -2.33 7.42
C LEU A 284 18.29 -1.71 8.81
N SER A 285 18.33 -0.38 8.87
CA SER A 285 18.16 0.33 10.15
C SER A 285 16.72 0.13 10.66
N PRO A 286 16.50 0.12 12.00
CA PRO A 286 15.15 0.02 12.56
C PRO A 286 14.17 1.06 12.00
N VAL A 287 14.62 2.31 11.80
CA VAL A 287 13.76 3.36 11.23
C VAL A 287 13.35 3.06 9.79
N LEU A 288 14.25 2.51 8.96
CA LEU A 288 13.91 2.15 7.58
C LEU A 288 12.99 0.92 7.51
N GLN A 289 13.12 -0.04 8.43
CA GLN A 289 12.17 -1.14 8.59
C GLN A 289 10.73 -0.61 8.79
N GLU A 290 10.57 0.34 9.71
CA GLU A 290 9.27 0.90 10.06
C GLU A 290 8.74 1.87 8.98
N ILE A 291 9.60 2.62 8.27
CA ILE A 291 9.19 3.42 7.10
C ILE A 291 8.64 2.49 5.98
N ARG A 292 9.30 1.36 5.71
CA ARG A 292 8.80 0.38 4.72
C ARG A 292 7.50 -0.29 5.18
N ARG A 293 7.32 -0.54 6.48
CA ARG A 293 6.06 -1.02 7.08
C ARG A 293 4.94 0.01 6.87
N GLU A 294 5.20 1.27 7.23
CA GLU A 294 4.26 2.37 7.05
C GLU A 294 3.85 2.51 5.58
N ARG A 295 4.82 2.46 4.65
CA ARG A 295 4.56 2.48 3.20
C ARG A 295 3.65 1.34 2.75
N CYS A 296 3.90 0.13 3.25
CA CYS A 296 3.12 -1.07 2.94
C CYS A 296 1.66 -0.94 3.39
N ILE A 297 1.43 -0.45 4.61
CA ILE A 297 0.11 -0.25 5.20
C ILE A 297 -0.62 0.90 4.51
N GLU A 298 0.04 2.04 4.42
CA GLU A 298 -0.55 3.27 3.94
C GLU A 298 -1.01 3.13 2.49
N LEU A 299 -0.21 2.50 1.62
CA LEU A 299 -0.48 2.36 0.17
C LEU A 299 -1.10 1.00 -0.20
N ALA A 300 -1.65 0.27 0.77
CA ALA A 300 -2.21 -1.06 0.54
C ALA A 300 -3.37 -1.03 -0.48
N GLY A 301 -3.34 -1.92 -1.48
CA GLY A 301 -4.37 -1.96 -2.53
C GLY A 301 -4.23 -0.89 -3.63
N GLU A 302 -3.18 -0.07 -3.60
CA GLU A 302 -2.94 1.01 -4.60
C GLU A 302 -1.88 0.64 -5.65
N GLY A 303 -1.48 -0.63 -5.74
CA GLY A 303 -0.58 -1.14 -6.79
C GLY A 303 0.92 -0.99 -6.53
N PHE A 304 1.34 -0.56 -5.33
CA PHE A 304 2.76 -0.31 -5.03
C PHE A 304 3.55 -1.55 -4.59
N ARG A 305 2.93 -2.44 -3.80
CA ARG A 305 3.67 -3.47 -3.04
C ARG A 305 4.57 -4.35 -3.90
N PHE A 306 4.11 -4.76 -5.09
CA PHE A 306 4.91 -5.62 -5.95
C PHE A 306 6.15 -4.88 -6.47
N ASN A 307 6.00 -3.63 -6.93
CA ASN A 307 7.12 -2.83 -7.40
C ASN A 307 8.06 -2.42 -6.26
N ASP A 308 7.53 -2.15 -5.06
CA ASP A 308 8.33 -1.92 -3.86
C ASP A 308 9.22 -3.14 -3.55
N LEU A 309 8.65 -4.36 -3.55
CA LEU A 309 9.45 -5.58 -3.37
C LEU A 309 10.50 -5.76 -4.47
N LYS A 310 10.19 -5.38 -5.71
CA LYS A 310 11.14 -5.46 -6.82
C LYS A 310 12.30 -4.48 -6.65
N ARG A 311 12.04 -3.19 -6.45
CA ARG A 311 13.10 -2.18 -6.30
C ARG A 311 13.95 -2.36 -5.03
N TRP A 312 13.39 -3.00 -4.00
CA TRP A 312 14.13 -3.40 -2.81
C TRP A 312 14.89 -4.72 -2.96
N LYS A 313 14.85 -5.40 -4.11
CA LYS A 313 15.37 -6.77 -4.28
C LYS A 313 14.89 -7.74 -3.18
N ALA A 314 13.62 -7.59 -2.79
CA ALA A 314 13.00 -8.29 -1.66
C ALA A 314 12.01 -9.37 -2.12
N GLY A 315 12.13 -9.87 -3.35
CA GLY A 315 11.22 -10.86 -3.93
C GLY A 315 11.19 -12.19 -3.16
N LYS A 316 12.31 -12.58 -2.54
CA LYS A 316 12.39 -13.75 -1.66
C LYS A 316 11.43 -13.70 -0.46
N LEU A 317 10.95 -12.52 -0.06
CA LEU A 317 9.89 -12.41 0.96
C LEU A 317 8.57 -13.07 0.54
N LEU A 318 8.36 -13.32 -0.75
CA LEU A 318 7.21 -14.07 -1.27
C LEU A 318 7.37 -15.59 -1.09
N ASN A 319 8.55 -16.08 -0.68
CA ASN A 319 8.79 -17.46 -0.28
C ASN A 319 8.28 -17.72 1.14
N ASN A 320 7.04 -17.36 1.39
CA ASN A 320 6.41 -17.43 2.70
C ASN A 320 4.95 -17.78 2.53
N VAL A 321 4.53 -18.89 3.15
CA VAL A 321 3.16 -19.40 3.09
C VAL A 321 2.14 -18.35 3.57
N LEU A 322 2.51 -17.51 4.54
CA LEU A 322 1.68 -16.42 5.07
C LEU A 322 1.32 -15.36 4.03
N THR A 323 1.99 -15.33 2.87
CA THR A 323 1.68 -14.39 1.79
C THR A 323 0.47 -14.80 0.94
N TYR A 324 -0.06 -16.01 1.13
CA TYR A 324 -1.23 -16.52 0.40
C TYR A 324 -2.17 -17.39 1.25
N VAL A 325 -2.01 -17.40 2.58
CA VAL A 325 -3.04 -17.90 3.50
C VAL A 325 -3.77 -16.73 4.18
N GLY A 326 -4.90 -17.04 4.81
CA GLY A 326 -5.83 -16.08 5.37
C GLY A 326 -6.07 -16.25 6.87
N LYS A 327 -7.26 -15.82 7.32
CA LYS A 327 -7.67 -15.84 8.72
C LYS A 327 -7.73 -17.25 9.30
N ARG A 328 -7.63 -17.34 10.63
CA ARG A 328 -7.93 -18.57 11.34
C ARG A 328 -9.42 -18.89 11.25
N LYS A 329 -9.74 -20.14 10.95
CA LYS A 329 -11.10 -20.68 10.94
C LYS A 329 -11.48 -21.17 12.34
N PRO A 330 -12.77 -21.43 12.61
CA PRO A 330 -13.23 -22.01 13.88
C PRO A 330 -12.60 -23.36 14.22
N ASP A 331 -12.17 -24.13 13.22
CA ASP A 331 -11.46 -25.40 13.39
C ASP A 331 -9.99 -25.24 13.83
N GLY A 332 -9.52 -24.00 13.99
CA GLY A 332 -8.15 -23.67 14.41
C GLY A 332 -7.15 -23.57 13.25
N ASN A 333 -7.48 -24.01 12.04
CA ASN A 333 -6.60 -23.93 10.87
C ASN A 333 -6.70 -22.57 10.17
N LEU A 334 -5.65 -22.13 9.47
CA LEU A 334 -5.74 -20.95 8.61
C LEU A 334 -6.53 -21.26 7.32
N ALA A 335 -7.17 -20.24 6.74
CA ALA A 335 -7.76 -20.33 5.41
C ALA A 335 -6.65 -20.48 4.36
N ILE A 336 -6.74 -21.51 3.51
CA ILE A 336 -5.70 -21.82 2.51
C ILE A 336 -6.23 -21.52 1.11
N VAL A 337 -5.60 -20.59 0.41
CA VAL A 337 -5.99 -20.21 -0.96
C VAL A 337 -5.52 -21.25 -2.00
N TYR A 338 -4.32 -21.81 -1.81
CA TYR A 338 -3.70 -22.76 -2.75
C TYR A 338 -3.36 -24.08 -2.05
N PRO A 339 -4.34 -24.96 -1.78
CA PRO A 339 -4.13 -26.18 -0.98
C PRO A 339 -3.09 -27.13 -1.59
N ASN A 340 -3.03 -27.23 -2.93
CA ASN A 340 -2.03 -28.05 -3.63
C ASN A 340 -0.60 -27.50 -3.52
N TYR A 341 -0.46 -26.23 -3.13
CA TYR A 341 0.81 -25.53 -2.95
C TYR A 341 1.03 -25.10 -1.49
N THR A 342 0.44 -25.81 -0.54
CA THR A 342 0.57 -25.52 0.90
C THR A 342 0.84 -26.80 1.66
N ASN A 343 1.93 -26.84 2.42
CA ASN A 343 2.20 -27.97 3.30
C ASN A 343 1.23 -27.97 4.50
N PRO A 344 0.83 -29.14 5.04
CA PRO A 344 -0.08 -29.21 6.19
C PRO A 344 0.42 -28.46 7.43
N ASP A 345 1.74 -28.38 7.63
CA ASP A 345 2.40 -27.67 8.73
C ASP A 345 2.70 -26.19 8.41
N LEU A 346 2.24 -25.70 7.25
CA LEU A 346 2.51 -24.35 6.72
C LEU A 346 4.00 -24.02 6.53
N SER A 347 4.86 -25.04 6.47
CA SER A 347 6.26 -24.86 6.10
C SER A 347 6.40 -24.43 4.64
N TYR A 348 7.39 -23.60 4.34
CA TYR A 348 7.75 -23.28 2.97
C TYR A 348 8.57 -24.42 2.35
N GLN A 349 8.20 -24.85 1.14
CA GLN A 349 9.00 -25.78 0.34
C GLN A 349 8.99 -25.36 -1.14
N ALA A 350 10.16 -25.12 -1.72
CA ALA A 350 10.28 -24.79 -3.14
C ALA A 350 9.63 -25.89 -4.01
N GLY A 351 8.85 -25.49 -5.02
CA GLY A 351 8.09 -26.39 -5.89
C GLY A 351 6.79 -26.95 -5.28
N LYS A 352 6.62 -26.85 -3.96
CA LYS A 352 5.40 -27.17 -3.20
C LYS A 352 4.73 -25.94 -2.60
N SER A 353 5.34 -24.77 -2.73
CA SER A 353 4.83 -23.46 -2.31
C SER A 353 5.05 -22.44 -3.42
N ARG A 354 4.28 -21.34 -3.41
CA ARG A 354 4.60 -20.17 -4.24
C ARG A 354 6.07 -19.80 -4.01
N THR A 355 6.85 -19.78 -5.09
CA THR A 355 8.30 -19.63 -5.05
C THR A 355 8.71 -18.48 -5.97
N TRP A 356 9.55 -17.59 -5.45
CA TRP A 356 10.20 -16.51 -6.16
C TRP A 356 11.50 -17.00 -6.81
N GLU A 357 11.65 -16.66 -8.09
CA GLU A 357 12.87 -16.80 -8.86
C GLU A 357 13.34 -15.39 -9.26
N ASP A 358 14.65 -15.12 -9.20
CA ASP A 358 15.16 -13.76 -9.40
C ASP A 358 14.95 -13.23 -10.84
N LYS A 359 14.70 -14.11 -11.82
CA LYS A 359 14.22 -13.69 -13.16
C LYS A 359 12.94 -12.83 -13.07
N MET A 360 12.10 -13.03 -12.06
CA MET A 360 10.85 -12.29 -11.85
C MET A 360 11.04 -10.82 -11.42
N TYR A 361 12.29 -10.39 -11.16
CA TYR A 361 12.58 -8.95 -11.07
C TYR A 361 12.37 -8.23 -12.40
N LEU A 362 12.36 -8.92 -13.53
CA LEU A 362 12.01 -8.37 -14.84
C LEU A 362 10.90 -9.21 -15.49
N TYR A 363 10.09 -8.58 -16.33
CA TYR A 363 9.15 -9.33 -17.17
C TYR A 363 9.89 -9.88 -18.41
N PRO A 364 9.51 -11.05 -18.95
CA PRO A 364 10.06 -11.49 -20.22
C PRO A 364 9.66 -10.51 -21.33
N ILE A 365 10.60 -10.17 -22.21
CA ILE A 365 10.29 -9.52 -23.49
C ILE A 365 9.45 -10.52 -24.30
N PRO A 366 8.25 -10.16 -24.80
CA PRO A 366 7.42 -11.09 -25.54
C PRO A 366 8.16 -11.69 -26.73
N THR A 367 8.13 -13.01 -26.91
CA THR A 367 8.88 -13.72 -27.96
C THR A 367 8.60 -13.17 -29.36
N GLY A 368 7.36 -12.77 -29.64
CA GLY A 368 7.00 -12.14 -30.92
C GLY A 368 7.70 -10.81 -31.18
N GLU A 369 8.00 -10.03 -30.13
CA GLU A 369 8.74 -8.76 -30.26
C GLU A 369 10.22 -9.01 -30.53
N LEU A 370 10.83 -10.03 -29.90
CA LEU A 370 12.21 -10.44 -30.21
C LEU A 370 12.36 -10.93 -31.66
N GLN A 371 11.35 -11.64 -32.18
CA GLN A 371 11.33 -12.10 -33.58
C GLN A 371 11.18 -10.94 -34.57
N ARG A 372 10.34 -9.95 -34.25
CA ARG A 372 10.11 -8.76 -35.09
C ARG A 372 11.31 -7.82 -35.09
N ASN A 373 11.96 -7.66 -33.95
CA ASN A 373 13.12 -6.81 -33.80
C ASN A 373 14.26 -7.55 -33.07
N PRO A 374 15.16 -8.22 -33.82
CA PRO A 374 16.31 -8.90 -33.24
C PRO A 374 17.28 -7.99 -32.46
N GLN A 375 17.20 -6.66 -32.59
CA GLN A 375 18.00 -5.71 -31.81
C GLN A 375 17.57 -5.63 -30.33
N LEU A 376 16.41 -6.20 -29.97
CA LEU A 376 15.95 -6.32 -28.58
C LEU A 376 16.64 -7.46 -27.82
N LEU A 377 17.44 -8.29 -28.50
CA LEU A 377 18.24 -9.32 -27.86
C LEU A 377 19.42 -8.70 -27.06
N PRO A 378 19.85 -9.33 -25.96
CA PRO A 378 19.34 -10.59 -25.40
C PRO A 378 18.00 -10.42 -24.65
N GLN A 379 17.33 -11.54 -24.38
CA GLN A 379 16.20 -11.59 -23.45
C GLN A 379 16.62 -11.13 -22.05
N ASN A 380 15.67 -10.67 -21.23
CA ASN A 380 15.90 -10.41 -19.81
C ASN A 380 16.45 -11.65 -19.08
N PRO A 381 17.40 -11.51 -18.13
CA PRO A 381 18.07 -12.65 -17.51
C PRO A 381 17.14 -13.72 -16.95
N GLY A 382 17.36 -14.98 -17.37
CA GLY A 382 16.66 -16.17 -16.86
C GLY A 382 15.30 -16.48 -17.50
N TRP A 383 14.84 -15.67 -18.47
CA TRP A 383 13.58 -15.89 -19.20
C TRP A 383 13.73 -16.60 -20.54
#